data_AF-A0AAE0A8Y6-F1
#
_entry.id   AF-A0AAE0A8Y6-F1
#
_cell.length_a   1.000
_cell.length_b   1.000
_cell.length_c   1.000
_cell.angle_alpha   90.00
_cell.angle_beta   90.00
_cell.angle_gamma   90.00
#
_symmetry.space_group_name_H-M   'P 1'
#
loop_
_entity.id
_entity.type
_entity.pdbx_description
1 polymer ?
#
loop_
_entity_poly.entity_id
_entity_poly.type
_entity_poly.pdbx_seq_one_letter_code
_entity_poly.pdbx_strand_id
1 'polypeptide(L)'
;MNEKLWSIARAGSKAIFIERLKLLGEDSKEAVLWLMKEPCDKWARHGFDYEIKSDHIINNMSECFNNWIKDERDKPILTLLEHLRRKVIVRFSEKCDELEKLKDSITPYARQVLTTNEKKGRKLQVYHGMGDCMRQ
;
A
#
# COMPACT_ATOMS: atom_id res chain seq x y z
N MET A 1 3.39 19.48 0.06
CA MET A 1 3.20 19.08 1.48
C MET A 1 2.82 17.60 1.63
N ASN A 2 1.81 17.09 0.92
CA ASN A 2 1.37 15.68 1.04
C ASN A 2 2.43 14.63 0.66
N GLU A 3 3.19 14.80 -0.42
CA GLU A 3 4.16 13.76 -0.84
C GLU A 3 5.35 13.60 0.13
N LYS A 4 5.88 14.71 0.66
CA LYS A 4 6.95 14.69 1.66
C LYS A 4 6.49 14.01 2.95
N LEU A 5 5.29 14.33 3.42
CA LEU A 5 4.67 13.66 4.58
C LEU A 5 4.55 12.14 4.37
N TRP A 6 3.96 11.73 3.24
CA TRP A 6 3.80 10.30 2.94
C TRP A 6 5.13 9.59 2.74
N SER A 7 6.14 10.28 2.19
CA SER A 7 7.49 9.76 2.11
C SER A 7 8.06 9.50 3.51
N ILE A 8 7.91 10.43 4.45
CA ILE A 8 8.36 10.25 5.84
C ILE A 8 7.60 9.08 6.50
N ALA A 9 6.28 9.08 6.43
CA ALA A 9 5.43 8.05 7.06
C ALA A 9 5.72 6.63 6.53
N ARG A 10 6.04 6.49 5.23
CA ARG A 10 6.37 5.21 4.58
C ARG A 10 7.81 4.75 4.78
N ALA A 11 8.66 5.53 5.45
CA ALA A 11 10.05 5.13 5.69
C ALA A 11 10.09 3.79 6.43
N GLY A 12 10.77 2.80 5.84
CA GLY A 12 10.84 1.44 6.38
C GLY A 12 11.82 1.27 7.55
N SER A 13 12.77 2.20 7.68
CA SER A 13 13.78 2.23 8.73
C SER A 13 13.83 3.60 9.41
N LYS A 14 14.26 3.61 10.68
CA LYS A 14 14.42 4.84 11.47
C LYS A 14 15.45 5.79 10.85
N ALA A 15 16.50 5.27 10.23
CA ALA A 15 17.53 6.08 9.57
C ALA A 15 16.94 6.91 8.41
N ILE A 16 16.20 6.25 7.51
CA ILE A 16 15.53 6.91 6.38
C ILE A 16 14.46 7.88 6.88
N PHE A 17 13.76 7.54 7.96
CA PHE A 17 12.77 8.42 8.58
C PHE A 17 13.41 9.74 9.05
N ILE A 18 14.52 9.66 9.80
CA ILE A 18 15.23 10.84 10.32
C ILE A 18 15.75 11.71 9.17
N GLU A 19 16.31 11.08 8.13
CA GLU A 19 16.77 11.80 6.93
C GLU A 19 15.63 12.58 6.26
N ARG A 20 14.49 11.94 6.01
CA ARG A 20 13.33 12.58 5.39
C ARG A 20 12.71 13.65 6.28
N LEU A 21 12.75 13.46 7.60
CA LEU A 21 12.26 14.45 8.57
C LEU A 21 13.15 15.70 8.57
N LYS A 22 14.48 15.55 8.44
CA LYS A 22 15.40 16.68 8.29
C LYS A 22 15.09 17.52 7.05
N LEU A 23 14.86 16.86 5.91
CA LEU A 23 14.47 17.53 4.67
C LEU A 23 13.14 18.32 4.80
N LEU A 24 12.21 17.86 5.64
CA LEU A 24 11.00 18.64 5.94
C LEU A 24 11.30 19.84 6.85
N GLY A 25 12.24 19.69 7.79
CA GLY A 25 12.66 20.76 8.70
C GLY A 25 13.40 21.90 8.00
N GLU A 26 14.01 21.64 6.84
CA GLU A 26 14.57 22.67 5.95
C GLU A 26 13.46 23.55 5.36
N ASP A 27 12.28 22.99 5.07
CA ASP A 27 11.13 23.75 4.58
C ASP A 27 10.38 24.46 5.72
N SER A 28 10.07 23.74 6.81
CA SER A 28 9.32 24.26 7.96
C SER A 28 9.62 23.46 9.23
N LYS A 29 10.12 24.16 10.23
CA LYS A 29 10.37 23.58 11.56
C LYS A 29 9.08 23.32 12.32
N GLU A 30 8.07 24.17 12.11
CA GLU A 30 6.74 24.06 12.71
C GLU A 30 6.04 22.78 12.26
N ALA A 31 6.18 22.41 10.98
CA ALA A 31 5.63 21.17 10.45
C ALA A 31 6.25 19.93 11.11
N VAL A 32 7.58 19.92 11.33
CA VAL A 32 8.26 18.84 12.04
C VAL A 32 7.80 18.75 13.49
N LEU A 33 7.72 19.88 14.18
CA LEU A 33 7.22 19.93 15.56
C LEU A 33 5.79 19.41 15.65
N TRP A 34 4.91 19.82 14.73
CA TRP A 34 3.53 19.32 14.67
C TRP A 34 3.47 17.81 14.44
N LEU A 35 4.26 17.31 13.49
CA LEU A 35 4.28 15.90 13.11
C LEU A 35 4.79 15.00 14.24
N MET A 36 5.76 15.48 15.01
CA MET A 36 6.35 14.75 16.13
C MET A 36 5.54 14.86 17.44
N LYS A 37 4.42 15.59 17.46
CA LYS A 37 3.49 15.56 18.61
C LYS A 37 2.86 14.19 18.80
N GLU A 38 2.54 13.52 17.69
CA GLU A 38 1.97 12.18 17.73
C GLU A 38 3.09 11.13 17.76
N PRO A 39 3.03 10.16 18.68
CA PRO A 39 3.95 9.02 18.71
C PRO A 39 4.10 8.33 17.35
N CYS A 40 5.34 8.04 16.95
CA CYS A 40 5.67 7.49 15.63
C CYS A 40 5.09 6.09 15.39
N ASP A 41 4.82 5.33 16.46
CA ASP A 41 4.14 4.02 16.43
C ASP A 41 2.69 4.08 15.95
N LYS A 42 2.08 5.27 15.85
CA LYS A 42 0.71 5.43 15.36
C LYS A 42 0.59 5.78 13.88
N TRP A 43 1.64 6.32 13.27
CA TRP A 43 1.55 6.84 11.90
C TRP A 43 2.77 6.59 11.02
N ALA A 44 3.93 6.24 11.59
CA ALA A 44 5.16 6.00 10.84
C ALA A 44 5.49 4.50 10.78
N ARG A 45 5.66 3.96 9.58
CA ARG A 45 5.90 2.53 9.33
C ARG A 45 7.10 1.96 10.07
N HIS A 46 8.15 2.76 10.29
CA HIS A 46 9.33 2.32 11.03
C HIS A 46 9.08 2.15 12.54
N GLY A 47 8.05 2.81 13.08
CA GLY A 47 7.70 2.79 14.50
C GLY A 47 6.64 1.76 14.87
N PHE A 48 5.99 1.13 13.88
CA PHE A 48 5.02 0.06 14.12
C PHE A 48 5.69 -1.15 14.74
N ASP A 49 4.98 -1.80 15.66
CA ASP A 49 5.40 -3.09 16.22
C ASP A 49 5.56 -4.11 15.09
N TYR A 50 6.62 -4.92 15.19
CA TYR A 50 6.97 -5.90 14.18
C TYR A 50 5.87 -6.95 13.98
N GLU A 51 5.12 -7.30 15.02
CA GLU A 51 4.07 -8.33 14.97
C GLU A 51 2.85 -7.87 14.16
N ILE A 52 2.60 -6.56 14.11
CA ILE A 52 1.43 -5.95 13.46
C ILE A 52 1.81 -5.08 12.25
N LYS A 53 3.08 -5.14 11.82
CA LYS A 53 3.61 -4.28 10.76
C LYS A 53 2.95 -4.61 9.43
N SER A 54 2.18 -3.66 8.90
CA SER A 54 1.56 -3.73 7.58
C SER A 54 2.25 -2.80 6.59
N ASP A 55 2.28 -3.21 5.33
CA ASP A 55 2.68 -2.38 4.20
C ASP A 55 1.70 -1.23 3.94
N HIS A 56 0.46 -1.41 4.37
CA HIS A 56 -0.62 -0.45 4.23
C HIS A 56 -0.72 0.45 5.46
N ILE A 57 -0.11 1.64 5.37
CA ILE A 57 -0.18 2.67 6.42
C ILE A 57 -1.34 3.66 6.24
N ILE A 58 -2.25 3.37 5.32
CA ILE A 58 -3.35 4.25 4.94
C ILE A 58 -4.68 3.64 5.36
N ASN A 59 -5.61 4.48 5.81
CA ASN A 59 -6.95 4.08 6.24
C ASN A 59 -7.90 3.72 5.07
N ASN A 60 -7.37 3.70 3.84
CA ASN A 60 -8.16 3.52 2.62
C ASN A 60 -8.98 2.22 2.64
N MET A 61 -8.46 1.12 3.19
CA MET A 61 -9.21 -0.14 3.26
C MET A 61 -10.44 0.00 4.16
N SER A 62 -10.29 0.58 5.35
CA SER A 62 -11.40 0.81 6.27
C SER A 62 -12.40 1.82 5.70
N GLU A 63 -11.92 2.89 5.06
CA GLU A 63 -12.77 3.90 4.41
C GLU A 63 -13.57 3.30 3.25
N CYS A 64 -12.93 2.53 2.38
CA CYS A 64 -13.61 1.82 1.30
C CYS A 64 -14.66 0.85 1.85
N PHE A 65 -14.33 0.08 2.90
CA PHE A 65 -15.27 -0.83 3.52
C PHE A 65 -16.46 -0.10 4.16
N ASN A 66 -16.19 0.94 4.95
CA ASN A 66 -17.22 1.76 5.61
C ASN A 66 -18.15 2.43 4.61
N ASN A 67 -17.61 2.92 3.49
CA ASN A 67 -18.42 3.46 2.40
C ASN A 67 -19.23 2.37 1.71
N TRP A 68 -18.68 1.17 1.55
CA TRP A 68 -19.36 0.06 0.88
C TRP A 68 -20.57 -0.49 1.65
N ILE A 69 -20.54 -0.42 2.99
CA ILE A 69 -21.65 -0.88 3.85
C ILE A 69 -22.51 0.27 4.40
N LYS A 70 -22.27 1.51 3.95
CA LYS A 70 -22.80 2.73 4.56
C LYS A 70 -24.32 2.70 4.74
N ASP A 71 -25.06 2.21 3.74
CA ASP A 71 -26.53 2.21 3.73
C ASP A 71 -27.14 0.99 4.45
N GLU A 72 -26.32 -0.03 4.73
CA GLU A 72 -26.77 -1.28 5.35
C GLU A 72 -26.36 -1.41 6.82
N ARG A 73 -25.36 -0.65 7.28
CA ARG A 73 -24.79 -0.77 8.64
C ARG A 73 -25.78 -0.50 9.76
N ASP A 74 -26.85 0.27 9.50
CA ASP A 74 -27.89 0.61 10.48
C ASP A 74 -29.03 -0.42 10.50
N LYS A 75 -28.95 -1.49 9.68
CA LYS A 75 -29.96 -2.55 9.61
C LYS A 75 -29.66 -3.66 10.63
N PRO A 76 -30.68 -4.46 11.03
CA PRO A 76 -30.46 -5.63 11.88
C PRO A 76 -29.40 -6.58 11.30
N ILE A 77 -28.64 -7.28 12.16
CA ILE A 77 -27.49 -8.10 11.76
C ILE A 77 -27.81 -9.09 10.64
N LEU A 78 -28.98 -9.75 10.71
CA LEU A 78 -29.41 -10.71 9.69
C LEU A 78 -29.61 -10.02 8.33
N THR A 79 -30.23 -8.85 8.33
CA THR A 79 -30.46 -8.04 7.13
C THR A 79 -29.14 -7.50 6.56
N LEU A 80 -28.22 -7.03 7.41
CA LEU A 80 -26.89 -6.58 6.98
C LEU A 80 -26.12 -7.71 6.28
N LEU A 81 -26.07 -8.89 6.89
CA LEU A 81 -25.36 -10.06 6.34
C LEU A 81 -25.95 -10.50 4.98
N GLU A 82 -27.27 -10.50 4.85
CA GLU A 82 -27.92 -10.85 3.57
C GLU A 82 -27.58 -9.84 2.46
N HIS A 83 -27.51 -8.53 2.79
CA HIS A 83 -27.06 -7.54 1.81
C HIS A 83 -25.59 -7.73 1.44
N LEU A 84 -24.70 -7.96 2.40
CA LEU A 84 -23.29 -8.24 2.12
C LEU A 84 -23.14 -9.46 1.20
N ARG A 85 -23.84 -10.55 1.51
CA ARG A 85 -23.84 -11.77 0.70
C ARG A 85 -24.24 -11.47 -0.75
N ARG A 86 -25.33 -10.74 -0.97
CA ARG A 86 -25.78 -10.33 -2.31
C ARG A 86 -24.75 -9.46 -3.03
N LYS A 87 -24.20 -8.44 -2.36
CA LYS A 87 -23.18 -7.57 -2.95
C LYS A 87 -21.94 -8.34 -3.37
N VAL A 88 -21.48 -9.29 -2.54
CA VAL A 88 -20.33 -10.15 -2.85
C VAL A 88 -20.63 -11.03 -4.06
N ILE A 89 -21.77 -11.71 -4.09
CA ILE A 89 -22.16 -12.59 -5.21
C ILE A 89 -22.24 -11.81 -6.53
N VAL A 90 -22.91 -10.66 -6.55
CA VAL A 90 -23.02 -9.82 -7.75
C VAL A 90 -21.63 -9.43 -8.25
N ARG A 91 -20.74 -8.98 -7.36
CA ARG A 91 -19.37 -8.63 -7.74
C ARG A 91 -18.57 -9.79 -8.29
N PHE A 92 -18.70 -10.98 -7.71
CA PHE A 92 -18.05 -12.17 -8.25
C PHE A 92 -18.59 -12.51 -9.64
N SER A 93 -19.90 -12.46 -9.84
CA SER A 93 -20.52 -12.67 -11.15
C SER A 93 -20.01 -11.68 -12.19
N GLU A 94 -20.01 -10.38 -11.87
CA GLU A 94 -19.46 -9.34 -12.77
C GLU A 94 -18.00 -9.60 -13.12
N LYS A 95 -17.19 -10.06 -12.16
CA LYS A 95 -15.79 -10.42 -12.40
C LYS A 95 -15.65 -11.66 -13.28
N CYS A 96 -16.49 -12.67 -13.12
CA CYS A 96 -16.53 -13.82 -14.02
C CYS A 96 -16.89 -13.39 -15.45
N ASP A 97 -17.91 -12.54 -15.63
CA ASP A 97 -18.32 -12.02 -16.94
C ASP A 97 -17.21 -11.20 -17.62
N GLU A 98 -16.43 -10.44 -16.83
CA GLU A 98 -15.24 -9.72 -17.31
C GLU A 98 -14.12 -10.68 -17.74
N LEU A 99 -13.90 -11.76 -16.97
CA LEU A 99 -12.89 -12.78 -17.28
C LEU A 99 -13.23 -13.56 -18.55
N GLU A 100 -14.51 -13.88 -18.79
CA GLU A 100 -14.94 -14.53 -20.03
C GLU A 100 -14.65 -13.68 -21.27
N LYS A 101 -14.69 -12.36 -21.14
CA LYS A 101 -14.37 -11.40 -22.21
C LYS A 101 -12.86 -11.20 -22.38
N LEU A 102 -12.05 -11.66 -21.43
CA LEU A 102 -10.60 -11.52 -21.48
C LEU A 102 -10.03 -12.42 -22.58
N LYS A 103 -9.43 -11.82 -23.60
CA LYS A 103 -8.81 -12.54 -24.72
C LYS A 103 -7.41 -13.08 -24.41
N ASP A 104 -6.95 -12.86 -23.20
CA ASP A 104 -5.56 -12.93 -22.82
C ASP A 104 -5.40 -13.79 -21.57
N SER A 105 -4.20 -14.33 -21.34
CA SER A 105 -3.93 -15.17 -20.16
C SER A 105 -3.81 -14.38 -18.86
N ILE A 106 -3.62 -13.06 -18.95
CA ILE A 106 -3.43 -12.17 -17.81
C ILE A 106 -4.33 -10.94 -17.90
N THR A 107 -4.66 -10.38 -16.74
CA THR A 107 -5.48 -9.16 -16.67
C THR A 107 -4.76 -7.96 -17.30
N PRO A 108 -5.50 -6.96 -17.81
CA PRO A 108 -4.90 -5.76 -18.41
C PRO A 108 -3.92 -5.04 -17.46
N TYR A 109 -4.25 -5.01 -16.16
CA TYR A 109 -3.38 -4.45 -15.13
C TYR A 109 -2.06 -5.22 -15.01
N ALA A 110 -2.11 -6.55 -14.89
CA ALA A 110 -0.91 -7.37 -14.80
C ALA A 110 -0.02 -7.19 -16.05
N ARG A 111 -0.63 -7.12 -17.25
CA ARG A 111 0.08 -6.82 -18.49
C ARG A 111 0.78 -5.46 -18.45
N GLN A 112 0.08 -4.42 -18.00
CA GLN A 112 0.65 -3.09 -17.87
C GLN A 112 1.85 -3.06 -16.91
N VAL A 113 1.75 -3.77 -15.78
CA VAL A 113 2.85 -3.88 -14.81
C VAL A 113 4.04 -4.61 -15.43
N LEU A 114 3.82 -5.74 -16.10
CA LEU A 114 4.88 -6.48 -16.79
C LEU A 114 5.59 -5.62 -17.83
N THR A 115 4.85 -4.96 -18.73
CA THR A 115 5.45 -4.08 -19.75
C THR A 115 6.23 -2.92 -19.12
N THR A 116 5.76 -2.38 -17.99
CA THR A 116 6.48 -1.33 -17.26
C THR A 116 7.79 -1.86 -16.68
N ASN A 117 7.76 -3.05 -16.10
CA ASN A 117 8.93 -3.70 -15.50
C ASN A 117 9.94 -4.12 -16.57
N GLU A 118 9.51 -4.66 -17.70
CA GLU A 118 10.37 -4.97 -18.84
C GLU A 118 11.13 -3.72 -19.32
N LYS A 119 10.43 -2.58 -19.50
CA LYS A 119 11.05 -1.31 -19.89
C LYS A 119 12.09 -0.82 -18.89
N LYS A 120 11.84 -0.98 -17.59
CA LYS A 120 12.79 -0.63 -16.52
C LYS A 120 13.98 -1.60 -16.51
N GLY A 121 13.72 -2.89 -16.65
CA GLY A 121 14.71 -3.96 -16.65
C GLY A 121 15.72 -3.85 -17.77
N ARG A 122 15.33 -3.34 -18.96
CA ARG A 122 16.26 -3.08 -20.07
C ARG A 122 17.43 -2.14 -19.71
N LYS A 123 17.29 -1.33 -18.66
CA LYS A 123 18.35 -0.41 -18.18
C LYS A 123 19.27 -1.05 -17.15
N LEU A 124 18.98 -2.26 -16.70
CA LEU A 124 19.72 -2.95 -15.65
C LEU A 124 20.72 -3.93 -16.27
N GLN A 125 21.95 -3.92 -15.77
CA GLN A 125 22.94 -4.95 -16.06
C GLN A 125 22.89 -6.01 -14.97
N VAL A 126 22.76 -7.27 -15.37
CA VAL A 126 22.73 -8.41 -14.44
C VAL A 126 24.17 -8.85 -14.18
N TYR A 127 24.68 -8.57 -12.99
CA TYR A 127 25.95 -9.12 -12.52
C TYR A 127 25.68 -10.45 -11.82
N HIS A 128 26.13 -11.54 -12.41
CA HIS A 128 26.13 -12.84 -11.77
C HIS A 128 27.36 -12.92 -10.88
N GLY A 129 27.16 -12.97 -9.56
CA GLY A 129 28.26 -13.20 -8.64
C GLY A 129 28.81 -14.60 -8.85
N MET A 130 30.04 -14.73 -9.37
CA MET A 130 30.78 -15.98 -9.24
C MET A 130 31.07 -16.17 -7.75
N GLY A 131 30.66 -17.31 -7.21
CA GLY A 131 30.78 -17.67 -5.80
C GLY A 131 32.21 -17.97 -5.33
N ASP A 132 33.19 -17.15 -5.69
CA ASP A 132 34.57 -17.28 -5.20
C ASP A 132 34.78 -16.38 -3.97
N CYS A 133 33.99 -16.64 -2.93
CA CYS A 133 34.32 -16.23 -1.57
C CYS A 133 34.89 -17.46 -0.85
N MET A 134 36.10 -17.91 -1.23
CA MET A 134 37.08 -18.63 -0.39
C MET A 134 38.29 -19.05 -1.24
N ARG A 135 39.34 -18.20 -1.27
CA ARG A 135 40.78 -18.55 -1.20
C ARG A 135 41.65 -17.37 -1.66
N GLN A 136 42.15 -16.59 -0.70
CA GLN A 136 43.58 -16.44 -0.34
C GLN A 136 43.72 -15.39 0.75
#